data_AF-A0A506RPH6-F1
#
_entry.id   AF-A0A506RPH6-F1
#
_cell.length_a   1.000
_cell.length_b   1.000
_cell.length_c   1.000
_cell.angle_alpha   90.00
_cell.angle_beta   90.00
_cell.angle_gamma   90.00
#
_symmetry.space_group_name_H-M   'P 1'
#
loop_
_entity.id
_entity.type
_entity.pdbx_description
1 polymer ?
#
loop_
_entity_poly.entity_id
_entity_poly.type
_entity_poly.pdbx_seq_one_letter_code
_entity_poly.pdbx_strand_id
1 'polypeptide(L)'
;MTQPKNNPRVNADKQKRFRDRQKEAGKKQVRGYVSPEALSCYDEIQQKTGWSDSEILSNSIRLMFAAYKCGQIKLLNEWLKDHKR
;
A
#
# COMPACT_ATOMS: atom_id res chain seq x y z
N MET A 1 14.21 43.91 14.68
CA MET A 1 13.99 42.74 13.79
C MET A 1 12.78 41.97 14.31
N THR A 2 11.62 42.08 13.66
CA THR A 2 10.39 41.40 14.07
C THR A 2 10.40 39.95 13.58
N GLN A 3 10.41 39.00 14.52
CA GLN A 3 10.28 37.56 14.24
C GLN A 3 9.02 37.29 13.39
N PRO A 4 9.09 36.47 12.32
CA PRO A 4 7.89 36.15 11.54
C PRO A 4 6.94 35.33 12.40
N LYS A 5 5.72 35.84 12.62
CA LYS A 5 4.63 35.12 13.30
C LYS A 5 4.43 33.79 12.59
N ASN A 6 4.75 32.69 13.29
CA ASN A 6 4.59 31.33 12.81
C ASN A 6 3.09 31.08 12.56
N ASN A 7 2.62 31.29 11.33
CA ASN A 7 1.21 31.25 11.00
C ASN A 7 0.74 29.79 10.91
N PRO A 8 -0.01 29.27 11.91
CA PRO A 8 -0.36 27.85 11.98
C PRO A 8 -1.20 27.37 10.78
N ARG A 9 -1.83 28.30 10.06
CA ARG A 9 -2.57 28.03 8.82
C ARG A 9 -1.65 27.48 7.70
N VAL A 10 -0.40 27.92 7.64
CA VAL A 10 0.55 27.48 6.62
C VAL A 10 0.88 25.98 6.76
N ASN A 11 0.99 25.49 8.00
CA ASN A 11 1.22 24.06 8.25
C ASN A 11 -0.03 23.23 7.94
N ALA A 12 -1.20 23.72 8.35
CA ALA A 12 -2.47 23.07 8.04
C ALA A 12 -2.71 22.95 6.52
N ASP A 13 -2.44 24.02 5.77
CA ASP A 13 -2.58 24.05 4.31
C ASP A 13 -1.56 23.14 3.61
N LYS A 14 -0.32 23.06 4.12
CA LYS A 14 0.68 22.10 3.64
C LYS A 14 0.20 20.66 3.85
N GLN A 15 -0.35 20.36 5.03
CA GLN A 15 -0.84 19.02 5.37
C GLN A 15 -2.05 18.63 4.53
N LYS A 16 -2.96 19.58 4.27
CA LYS A 16 -4.09 19.40 3.36
C LYS A 16 -3.61 19.12 1.92
N ARG A 17 -2.73 19.96 1.38
CA ARG A 17 -2.14 19.76 0.03
C ARG A 17 -1.35 18.47 -0.10
N PHE A 18 -0.73 18.00 0.98
CA PHE A 18 -0.06 16.70 1.00
C PHE A 18 -1.08 15.56 0.93
N ARG A 19 -2.14 15.60 1.74
CA ARG A 19 -3.24 14.63 1.71
C ARG A 19 -3.95 14.60 0.36
N ASP A 20 -4.17 15.76 -0.24
CA ASP A 20 -4.81 15.89 -1.55
C ASP A 20 -3.90 15.35 -2.65
N ARG A 21 -2.59 15.68 -2.64
CA ARG A 21 -1.60 15.08 -3.56
C ARG A 21 -1.49 13.56 -3.40
N GLN A 22 -1.59 13.03 -2.19
CA GLN A 22 -1.57 11.59 -1.94
C GLN A 22 -2.87 10.91 -2.43
N LYS A 23 -4.02 11.57 -2.30
CA LYS A 23 -5.28 11.11 -2.89
C LYS A 23 -5.22 11.10 -4.43
N GLU A 24 -4.65 12.15 -5.02
CA GLU A 24 -4.64 12.40 -6.46
C GLU A 24 -3.54 11.62 -7.21
N ALA A 25 -2.36 11.44 -6.60
CA ALA A 25 -1.29 10.60 -7.15
C ALA A 25 -1.72 9.13 -7.32
N GLY A 26 -2.81 8.74 -6.66
CA GLY A 26 -3.29 7.39 -6.64
C GLY A 26 -2.34 6.49 -5.85
N LYS A 27 -2.93 5.52 -5.18
CA LYS A 27 -2.29 4.39 -4.52
C LYS A 27 -1.52 3.53 -5.57
N LYS A 28 -0.41 4.04 -6.11
CA LYS A 28 0.35 3.46 -7.23
C LYS A 28 1.86 3.31 -6.95
N GLN A 29 2.30 3.29 -5.70
CA GLN A 29 3.74 3.23 -5.40
C GLN A 29 4.38 1.87 -5.72
N VAL A 30 3.60 0.81 -5.81
CA VAL A 30 4.12 -0.57 -5.88
C VAL A 30 4.24 -1.09 -7.33
N ARG A 31 3.62 -0.43 -8.31
CA ARG A 31 3.35 -0.99 -9.64
C ARG A 31 4.58 -1.26 -10.52
N GLY A 32 5.70 -0.59 -10.28
CA GLY A 32 6.92 -0.72 -11.12
C GLY A 32 7.77 -1.96 -10.81
N TYR A 33 7.53 -2.64 -9.69
CA TYR A 33 8.35 -3.75 -9.21
C TYR A 33 7.57 -5.06 -9.06
N VAL A 34 6.34 -5.11 -9.55
CA VAL A 34 5.45 -6.27 -9.43
C VAL A 34 5.12 -6.83 -10.81
N SER A 35 5.01 -8.15 -10.90
CA SER A 35 4.56 -8.81 -12.13
C SER A 35 3.10 -8.46 -12.43
N PRO A 36 2.63 -8.65 -13.68
CA PRO A 36 1.23 -8.45 -14.04
C PRO A 36 0.25 -9.27 -13.18
N GLU A 37 0.63 -10.50 -12.81
CA GLU A 37 -0.17 -11.39 -11.96
C GLU A 37 -0.29 -10.82 -10.55
N ALA A 38 0.83 -10.40 -9.96
CA ALA A 38 0.86 -9.75 -8.65
C ALA A 38 0.08 -8.41 -8.66
N LEU A 39 0.11 -7.66 -9.77
CA LEU A 39 -0.68 -6.45 -9.93
C LEU A 39 -2.19 -6.76 -9.95
N SER A 40 -2.60 -7.85 -10.59
CA SER A 40 -4.00 -8.31 -10.58
C SER A 40 -4.47 -8.67 -9.16
N CYS A 41 -3.60 -9.35 -8.40
CA CYS A 41 -3.87 -9.69 -7.00
C CYS A 41 -3.97 -8.43 -6.14
N TYR A 42 -3.07 -7.47 -6.36
CA TYR A 42 -3.08 -6.18 -5.69
C TYR A 42 -4.38 -5.41 -5.95
N ASP A 43 -4.83 -5.32 -7.20
CA ASP A 43 -6.06 -4.60 -7.56
C ASP A 43 -7.29 -5.28 -6.94
N GLU A 44 -7.34 -6.62 -6.92
CA GLU A 44 -8.42 -7.38 -6.29
C GLU A 44 -8.46 -7.18 -4.76
N ILE A 45 -7.30 -7.21 -4.10
CA ILE A 45 -7.19 -6.93 -2.66
C ILE A 45 -7.66 -5.50 -2.36
N GLN A 46 -7.21 -4.53 -3.14
CA GLN A 46 -7.60 -3.13 -2.96
C GLN A 46 -9.11 -2.95 -3.11
N GLN A 47 -9.72 -3.54 -4.14
CA GLN A 47 -11.16 -3.45 -4.38
C GLN A 47 -11.98 -4.08 -3.24
N LYS A 48 -11.56 -5.24 -2.73
CA LYS A 48 -12.28 -5.96 -1.67
C LYS A 48 -12.13 -5.34 -0.28
N THR A 49 -10.95 -4.78 0.02
CA THR A 49 -10.62 -4.31 1.39
C THR A 49 -10.71 -2.79 1.55
N GLY A 50 -10.62 -2.03 0.45
CA GLY A 50 -10.49 -0.57 0.49
C GLY A 50 -9.12 -0.07 0.96
N TRP A 51 -8.17 -0.96 1.25
CA TRP A 51 -6.87 -0.61 1.80
C TRP A 51 -6.06 0.33 0.89
N SER A 52 -5.26 1.18 1.52
CA SER A 52 -4.21 1.98 0.86
C SER A 52 -3.00 1.13 0.49
N ASP A 53 -2.11 1.66 -0.37
CA ASP A 53 -0.83 1.02 -0.71
C ASP A 53 -0.05 0.59 0.51
N SER A 54 0.09 1.51 1.47
CA SER A 54 0.87 1.29 2.67
C SER A 54 0.25 0.20 3.55
N GLU A 55 -1.07 0.14 3.62
CA GLU A 55 -1.79 -0.92 4.34
C GLU A 55 -1.62 -2.27 3.65
N ILE A 56 -1.80 -2.32 2.32
CA ILE A 56 -1.60 -3.55 1.54
C ILE A 56 -0.18 -4.05 1.73
N LEU A 57 0.84 -3.21 1.50
CA LEU A 57 2.25 -3.61 1.64
C LEU A 57 2.56 -4.10 3.06
N SER A 58 2.16 -3.34 4.08
CA SER A 58 2.42 -3.69 5.47
C SER A 58 1.73 -5.00 5.86
N ASN A 59 0.49 -5.21 5.42
CA ASN A 59 -0.26 -6.42 5.70
C ASN A 59 0.27 -7.62 4.92
N SER A 60 0.68 -7.45 3.66
CA SER A 60 1.29 -8.52 2.84
C SER A 60 2.54 -9.09 3.51
N ILE A 61 3.42 -8.23 4.03
CA ILE A 61 4.63 -8.68 4.74
C ILE A 61 4.27 -9.47 6.01
N ARG A 62 3.32 -8.96 6.80
CA ARG A 62 2.86 -9.63 8.04
C ARG A 62 2.18 -10.96 7.78
N LEU A 63 1.34 -11.04 6.75
CA LEU A 63 0.68 -12.27 6.33
C LEU A 63 1.67 -13.28 5.77
N MET A 64 2.66 -12.84 4.99
CA MET A 64 3.73 -13.72 4.51
C MET A 64 4.56 -14.29 5.68
N PHE A 65 4.86 -13.46 6.68
CA PHE A 65 5.52 -13.93 7.90
C PHE A 65 4.65 -14.91 8.70
N ALA A 66 3.34 -14.68 8.80
CA ALA A 66 2.42 -15.62 9.44
C ALA A 66 2.37 -16.96 8.68
N ALA A 67 2.29 -16.93 7.34
CA ALA A 67 2.33 -18.12 6.50
C ALA A 67 3.63 -18.92 6.68
N TYR A 68 4.77 -18.23 6.81
CA TYR A 68 6.04 -18.86 7.18
C TYR A 68 5.93 -19.58 8.53
N LYS A 69 5.49 -18.87 9.57
CA LYS A 69 5.38 -19.40 10.94
C LYS A 69 4.42 -20.59 11.02
N CYS A 70 3.40 -20.62 10.18
CA CYS A 70 2.42 -21.70 10.11
C CYS A 70 2.81 -22.83 9.13
N GLY A 71 3.97 -22.76 8.47
CA GLY A 71 4.42 -23.78 7.50
C GLY A 71 3.59 -23.83 6.21
N GLN A 72 2.86 -22.76 5.88
CA GLN A 72 1.89 -22.72 4.79
C GLN A 72 2.48 -22.24 3.45
N ILE A 73 3.74 -21.77 3.41
CA ILE A 73 4.33 -21.16 2.20
C ILE A 73 4.21 -22.06 0.98
N LYS A 74 4.58 -23.34 1.10
CA LYS A 74 4.56 -24.28 -0.03
C LYS A 74 3.15 -24.43 -0.60
N LEU A 75 2.17 -24.67 0.27
CA LEU A 75 0.77 -24.81 -0.09
C LEU A 75 0.24 -23.57 -0.80
N LEU A 76 0.52 -22.38 -0.27
CA LEU A 76 0.07 -21.12 -0.85
C LEU A 76 0.74 -20.84 -2.21
N ASN A 77 2.02 -21.15 -2.36
CA ASN A 77 2.72 -21.01 -3.65
C ASN A 77 2.20 -21.97 -4.71
N GLU A 78 1.89 -23.22 -4.35
CA GLU A 78 1.26 -24.18 -5.25
C GLU A 78 -0.13 -23.68 -5.68
N TRP A 79 -0.92 -23.16 -4.73
CA TRP A 79 -2.21 -22.54 -5.04
C TRP A 79 -2.07 -21.38 -6.03
N LEU A 80 -1.10 -20.47 -5.83
CA LEU A 80 -0.85 -19.35 -6.76
C LEU A 80 -0.52 -19.84 -8.17
N LYS A 81 0.35 -20.87 -8.28
CA LYS A 81 0.74 -21.46 -9.56
C LYS A 81 -0.46 -22.06 -10.30
N ASP A 82 -1.29 -22.84 -9.61
CA ASP A 82 -2.44 -23.51 -10.21
C ASP A 82 -3.52 -22.53 -10.69
N HIS A 83 -3.61 -21.36 -10.04
CA HIS A 83 -4.57 -20.31 -10.36
C HIS A 83 -3.99 -19.18 -11.23
N LYS A 84 -2.71 -19.29 -11.64
CA LYS A 84 -1.97 -18.29 -12.44
C LYS A 84 -1.99 -16.89 -11.81
N ARG A 85 -1.64 -16.83 -10.52
CA ARG A 85 -1.61 -15.62 -9.70
C ARG A 85 -0.20 -15.26 -9.24
#